data_AF-A0A142XHK7-F1
#
_entry.id   AF-A0A142XHK7-F1
#
_cell.length_a   1.000
_cell.length_b   1.000
_cell.length_c   1.000
_cell.angle_alpha   90.00
_cell.angle_beta   90.00
_cell.angle_gamma   90.00
#
_symmetry.space_group_name_H-M   'P 1'
#
loop_
_entity.id
_entity.type
_entity.pdbx_description
1 polymer ?
#
loop_
_entity_poly.entity_id
_entity_poly.type
_entity_poly.pdbx_seq_one_letter_code
_entity_poly.pdbx_strand_id
1 'polypeptide(L)'
;MQVAYGVLFLLTATAGADDKKDEAKKLEGTWEFVALVAGGMDITKVSAPKKLTIKDGKMTGFGPEMRLDTDATKTPKWLGMTFARDGKDFTVNAIYELKGDELKICIPMAPTKDSGKVFENKRPEGFDTKDKAEMLIHLKRGK
;
A
#
# COMPACT_ATOMS: atom_id res chain seq x y z
N MET A 1 -17.41 -11.67 56.94
CA MET A 1 -16.78 -12.46 55.86
C MET A 1 -17.49 -12.08 54.57
N GLN A 2 -16.93 -11.12 53.82
CA GLN A 2 -17.59 -10.49 52.67
C GLN A 2 -17.01 -11.11 51.39
N VAL A 3 -17.85 -11.81 50.64
CA VAL A 3 -17.45 -12.46 49.38
C VAL A 3 -17.70 -11.48 48.25
N ALA A 4 -16.62 -11.05 47.59
CA ALA A 4 -16.68 -10.11 46.48
C ALA A 4 -17.12 -10.82 45.19
N TYR A 5 -18.23 -10.36 44.60
CA TYR A 5 -18.63 -10.71 43.25
C TYR A 5 -17.72 -10.00 42.24
N GLY A 6 -16.88 -10.76 41.55
CA GLY A 6 -16.10 -10.25 40.42
C GLY A 6 -17.00 -10.01 39.21
N VAL A 7 -17.13 -8.75 38.79
CA VAL A 7 -17.77 -8.36 37.54
C VAL A 7 -16.81 -8.69 36.39
N LEU A 8 -17.19 -9.65 35.56
CA LEU A 8 -16.50 -9.96 34.30
C LEU A 8 -16.89 -8.92 33.25
N PHE A 9 -15.97 -7.98 32.97
CA PHE A 9 -16.12 -7.03 31.88
C PHE A 9 -15.80 -7.74 30.55
N LEU A 10 -16.84 -8.13 29.81
CA LEU A 10 -16.72 -8.54 28.41
C LEU A 10 -16.49 -7.29 27.55
N LEU A 11 -15.23 -7.00 27.24
CA LEU A 11 -14.83 -6.04 26.20
C LEU A 11 -15.18 -6.64 24.83
N THR A 12 -16.31 -6.20 24.27
CA THR A 12 -16.67 -6.40 22.87
C THR A 12 -15.68 -5.65 21.98
N ALA A 13 -14.82 -6.39 21.27
CA ALA A 13 -13.84 -5.85 20.34
C ALA A 13 -14.53 -5.27 19.09
N THR A 14 -14.69 -3.95 19.03
CA THR A 14 -15.01 -3.20 17.81
C THR A 14 -13.71 -2.78 17.11
N ALA A 15 -12.79 -3.71 16.85
CA ALA A 15 -11.43 -3.45 16.33
C ALA A 15 -11.32 -3.60 14.80
N GLY A 16 -12.34 -3.19 14.05
CA GLY A 16 -12.42 -3.47 12.61
C GLY A 16 -12.45 -2.25 11.69
N ALA A 17 -13.10 -1.18 12.12
CA ALA A 17 -13.35 0.00 11.29
C ALA A 17 -12.50 1.21 11.70
N ASP A 18 -12.30 1.42 13.00
CA ASP A 18 -11.48 2.52 13.52
C ASP A 18 -10.00 2.36 13.15
N ASP A 19 -9.46 1.16 13.35
CA ASP A 19 -8.05 0.84 13.07
C ASP A 19 -7.67 1.04 11.59
N LYS A 20 -8.57 0.73 10.66
CA LYS A 20 -8.35 0.95 9.21
C LYS A 20 -8.28 2.43 8.86
N LYS A 21 -9.18 3.24 9.42
CA LYS A 21 -9.24 4.68 9.13
C LYS A 21 -8.02 5.40 9.71
N ASP A 22 -7.52 4.96 10.85
CA ASP A 22 -6.37 5.57 11.49
C ASP A 22 -5.04 5.18 10.83
N GLU A 23 -4.92 3.99 10.25
CA GLU A 23 -3.73 3.61 9.49
C GLU A 23 -3.63 4.35 8.14
N ALA A 24 -4.73 4.53 7.42
CA ALA A 24 -4.74 5.33 6.20
C ALA A 24 -4.28 6.78 6.44
N LYS A 25 -4.66 7.38 7.58
CA LYS A 25 -4.19 8.72 7.98
C LYS A 25 -2.68 8.78 8.19
N LYS A 26 -2.04 7.71 8.70
CA LYS A 26 -0.58 7.68 8.90
C LYS A 26 0.20 7.76 7.58
N LEU A 27 -0.42 7.30 6.50
CA LEU A 27 0.15 7.39 5.15
C LEU A 27 0.00 8.78 4.53
N GLU A 28 -0.87 9.64 5.06
CA GLU A 28 -1.07 10.99 4.52
C GLU A 28 0.21 11.81 4.56
N GLY A 29 0.46 12.56 3.49
CA GLY A 29 1.65 13.37 3.34
C GLY A 29 2.09 13.50 1.89
N THR A 30 3.16 14.27 1.71
CA THR A 30 3.91 14.30 0.46
C THR A 30 5.13 13.41 0.62
N TRP A 31 5.41 12.62 -0.40
CA TRP A 31 6.44 11.59 -0.39
C TRP A 31 7.35 11.76 -1.59
N GLU A 32 8.65 11.74 -1.37
CA GLU A 32 9.70 11.81 -2.38
C GLU A 32 10.20 10.40 -2.71
N PHE A 33 10.48 10.14 -3.99
CA PHE A 33 10.98 8.84 -4.42
C PHE A 33 12.45 8.67 -4.03
N VAL A 34 12.72 7.65 -3.21
CA VAL A 34 14.07 7.21 -2.87
C VAL A 34 14.54 6.14 -3.86
N ALA A 35 13.67 5.18 -4.17
CA ALA A 35 13.94 4.15 -5.16
C ALA A 35 12.67 3.68 -5.86
N LEU A 36 12.82 3.28 -7.13
CA LEU A 36 11.82 2.59 -7.92
C LEU A 36 12.49 1.37 -8.55
N VAL A 37 12.14 0.17 -8.08
CA VAL A 37 12.81 -1.09 -8.47
C VAL A 37 11.80 -2.04 -9.10
N ALA A 38 11.92 -2.30 -10.40
CA ALA A 38 11.02 -3.16 -11.16
C ALA A 38 11.72 -4.47 -11.54
N GLY A 39 11.20 -5.61 -11.08
CA GLY A 39 11.82 -6.91 -11.34
C GLY A 39 13.29 -7.01 -10.91
N GLY A 40 13.66 -6.34 -9.82
CA GLY A 40 15.04 -6.24 -9.34
C GLY A 40 15.92 -5.17 -10.04
N MET A 41 15.41 -4.46 -11.05
CA MET A 41 16.14 -3.39 -11.73
C MET A 41 15.78 -2.01 -11.17
N ASP A 42 16.78 -1.26 -10.71
CA ASP A 42 16.60 0.14 -10.30
C ASP A 42 16.36 1.02 -11.53
N ILE A 43 15.16 1.59 -11.61
CA ILE A 43 14.71 2.48 -12.68
C ILE A 43 14.45 3.91 -12.18
N THR A 44 14.92 4.24 -10.97
CA THR A 44 14.59 5.50 -10.28
C THR A 44 14.93 6.71 -11.15
N LYS A 45 16.13 6.74 -11.74
CA LYS A 45 16.59 7.87 -12.56
C LYS A 45 15.85 8.05 -13.88
N VAL A 46 15.14 7.03 -14.33
CA VAL A 46 14.50 6.99 -15.65
C VAL A 46 12.99 7.20 -15.53
N SER A 47 12.38 6.71 -14.46
CA SER A 47 10.92 6.57 -14.38
C SER A 47 10.29 7.09 -13.09
N ALA A 48 11.08 7.42 -12.05
CA ALA A 48 10.49 7.94 -10.82
C ALA A 48 9.97 9.38 -11.02
N PRO A 49 8.70 9.66 -10.64
CA PRO A 49 8.24 11.03 -10.46
C PRO A 49 9.05 11.73 -9.37
N LYS A 50 8.94 13.06 -9.31
CA LYS A 50 9.56 13.83 -8.22
C LYS A 50 8.95 13.49 -6.86
N LYS A 51 7.62 13.38 -6.80
CA LYS A 51 6.86 13.16 -5.58
C LYS A 51 5.52 12.50 -5.85
N LEU A 52 4.96 11.87 -4.83
CA LEU A 52 3.56 11.49 -4.75
C LEU A 52 2.91 12.12 -3.51
N THR A 53 1.60 12.29 -3.53
CA THR A 53 0.84 12.83 -2.40
C THR A 53 -0.26 11.85 -2.03
N ILE A 54 -0.35 11.54 -0.73
CA ILE A 54 -1.46 10.81 -0.13
C ILE A 54 -2.26 11.79 0.73
N LYS A 55 -3.55 11.93 0.46
CA LYS A 55 -4.45 12.82 1.20
C LYS A 55 -5.89 12.33 1.09
N ASP A 56 -6.65 12.37 2.18
CA ASP A 56 -8.08 12.03 2.20
C ASP A 56 -8.35 10.62 1.62
N GLY A 57 -7.46 9.66 1.94
CA GLY A 57 -7.54 8.28 1.44
C GLY A 57 -7.25 8.12 -0.06
N LYS A 58 -6.65 9.11 -0.71
CA LYS A 58 -6.31 9.08 -2.14
C LYS A 58 -4.82 9.28 -2.37
N MET A 59 -4.29 8.65 -3.41
CA MET A 59 -2.91 8.82 -3.88
C MET A 59 -2.89 9.48 -5.26
N THR A 60 -2.00 10.44 -5.45
CA THR A 60 -1.76 11.17 -6.71
C THR A 60 -0.26 11.35 -6.95
N GLY A 61 0.14 11.66 -8.19
CA GLY A 61 1.55 11.89 -8.55
C GLY A 61 2.31 10.63 -8.99
N PHE A 62 1.67 9.47 -8.97
CA PHE A 62 2.19 8.22 -9.53
C PHE A 62 1.09 7.52 -10.34
N GLY A 63 0.94 7.91 -11.61
CA GLY A 63 -0.16 7.44 -12.46
C GLY A 63 -1.49 8.17 -12.17
N PRO A 64 -2.64 7.54 -12.45
CA PRO A 64 -3.96 8.13 -12.18
C PRO A 64 -4.21 8.31 -10.67
N GLU A 65 -5.19 9.14 -10.32
CA GLU A 65 -5.68 9.19 -8.94
C GLU A 65 -6.19 7.81 -8.50
N MET A 66 -5.72 7.35 -7.35
CA MET A 66 -6.09 6.06 -6.78
C MET A 66 -6.72 6.24 -5.40
N ARG A 67 -7.84 5.58 -5.15
CA ARG A 67 -8.39 5.40 -3.79
C ARG A 67 -7.62 4.30 -3.09
N LEU A 68 -7.29 4.53 -1.82
CA LEU A 68 -6.53 3.60 -0.99
C LEU A 68 -7.45 2.86 -0.02
N ASP A 69 -7.25 1.56 0.10
CA ASP A 69 -7.82 0.72 1.17
C ASP A 69 -6.68 0.02 1.91
N THR A 70 -6.63 0.12 3.23
CA THR A 70 -5.52 -0.42 4.03
C THR A 70 -6.02 -1.47 5.00
N ASP A 71 -5.25 -2.56 5.13
CA ASP A 71 -5.43 -3.55 6.19
C ASP A 71 -4.09 -3.80 6.88
N ALA A 72 -3.91 -3.13 8.02
CA ALA A 72 -2.70 -3.22 8.83
C ALA A 72 -2.66 -4.46 9.74
N THR A 73 -3.73 -5.26 9.79
CA THR A 73 -3.76 -6.52 10.55
C THR A 73 -3.00 -7.66 9.85
N LYS A 74 -2.62 -7.43 8.59
CA LYS A 74 -1.89 -8.38 7.76
C LYS A 74 -0.39 -8.13 7.82
N THR A 75 0.39 -9.18 7.56
CA THR A 75 1.85 -9.11 7.51
C THR A 75 2.35 -9.78 6.22
N PRO A 76 2.99 -9.05 5.29
CA PRO A 76 3.08 -7.58 5.22
C PRO A 76 1.70 -6.88 5.21
N LYS A 77 1.62 -5.60 5.57
CA LYS A 77 0.35 -4.86 5.59
C LYS A 77 -0.21 -4.75 4.18
N TRP A 78 -1.52 -4.90 4.01
CA TRP A 78 -2.14 -4.86 2.68
C TRP A 78 -2.54 -3.44 2.29
N LEU A 79 -2.37 -3.12 1.01
CA LEU A 79 -2.82 -1.88 0.39
C LEU A 79 -3.60 -2.21 -0.88
N GLY A 80 -4.87 -1.83 -0.96
CA GLY A 80 -5.65 -1.80 -2.19
C GLY A 80 -5.51 -0.43 -2.84
N MET A 81 -5.29 -0.39 -4.16
CA MET A 81 -5.15 0.84 -4.92
C MET A 81 -6.14 0.82 -6.10
N THR A 82 -7.25 1.53 -5.97
CA THR A 82 -8.34 1.50 -6.96
C THR A 82 -8.37 2.77 -7.79
N PHE A 83 -8.31 2.65 -9.12
CA PHE A 83 -8.46 3.76 -10.07
C PHE A 83 -9.51 3.44 -11.14
N ALA A 84 -10.16 4.48 -11.65
CA ALA A 84 -11.10 4.35 -12.75
C ALA A 84 -10.36 4.47 -14.09
N ARG A 85 -10.70 3.59 -15.03
CA ARG A 85 -10.23 3.64 -16.42
C ARG A 85 -11.36 3.15 -17.33
N ASP A 86 -11.65 3.88 -18.40
CA ASP A 86 -12.67 3.49 -19.39
C ASP A 86 -14.04 3.17 -18.76
N GLY A 87 -14.43 3.93 -17.73
CA GLY A 87 -15.70 3.76 -17.00
C GLY A 87 -15.75 2.53 -16.07
N LYS A 88 -14.62 1.85 -15.86
CA LYS A 88 -14.50 0.68 -14.97
C LYS A 88 -13.47 0.94 -13.88
N ASP A 89 -13.73 0.42 -12.69
CA ASP A 89 -12.78 0.46 -11.58
C ASP A 89 -11.82 -0.73 -11.66
N PHE A 90 -10.53 -0.44 -11.53
CA PHE A 90 -9.44 -1.41 -11.47
C PHE A 90 -8.73 -1.28 -10.13
N THR A 91 -8.49 -2.41 -9.46
CA THR A 91 -7.80 -2.43 -8.17
C THR A 91 -6.48 -3.17 -8.30
N VAL A 92 -5.38 -2.56 -7.84
CA VAL A 92 -4.08 -3.21 -7.70
C VAL A 92 -3.93 -3.68 -6.26
N ASN A 93 -3.63 -4.97 -6.10
CA ASN A 93 -3.42 -5.60 -4.80
C ASN A 93 -1.96 -5.45 -4.37
N ALA A 94 -1.68 -4.44 -3.56
CA ALA A 94 -0.35 -4.11 -3.08
C ALA A 94 -0.14 -4.56 -1.62
N ILE A 95 1.10 -4.43 -1.19
CA ILE A 95 1.49 -4.41 0.23
C ILE A 95 2.24 -3.12 0.54
N TYR A 96 2.28 -2.76 1.82
CA TYR A 96 3.05 -1.61 2.27
C TYR A 96 3.74 -1.82 3.62
N GLU A 97 4.77 -1.03 3.87
CA GLU A 97 5.43 -0.89 5.15
C GLU A 97 5.69 0.59 5.41
N LEU A 98 5.22 1.08 6.55
CA LEU A 98 5.47 2.44 7.02
C LEU A 98 6.35 2.36 8.27
N LYS A 99 7.53 2.99 8.23
CA LYS A 99 8.49 3.09 9.33
C LYS A 99 8.94 4.53 9.48
N GLY A 100 8.32 5.26 10.40
CA GLY A 100 8.56 6.70 10.57
C GLY A 100 8.30 7.48 9.27
N ASP A 101 9.37 8.02 8.69
CA ASP A 101 9.34 8.79 7.45
C ASP A 101 9.69 7.95 6.20
N GLU A 102 9.81 6.64 6.32
CA GLU A 102 10.01 5.73 5.20
C GLU A 102 8.72 4.97 4.88
N LEU A 103 8.34 4.98 3.59
CA LEU A 103 7.21 4.23 3.07
C LEU A 103 7.67 3.33 1.93
N LYS A 104 7.43 2.04 2.06
CA LYS A 104 7.60 1.05 0.98
C LYS A 104 6.24 0.60 0.51
N ILE A 105 6.04 0.57 -0.80
CA ILE A 105 4.86 -0.03 -1.45
C ILE A 105 5.39 -1.04 -2.46
N CYS A 106 4.84 -2.25 -2.46
CA CYS A 106 5.14 -3.24 -3.50
C CYS A 106 3.85 -3.61 -4.24
N ILE A 107 3.91 -3.54 -5.57
CA ILE A 107 2.78 -3.79 -6.47
C ILE A 107 3.12 -4.92 -7.46
N PRO A 108 2.13 -5.74 -7.85
CA PRO A 108 2.30 -6.62 -9.01
C PRO A 108 2.32 -5.78 -10.29
N MET A 109 3.17 -6.17 -11.24
CA MET A 109 3.31 -5.49 -12.52
C MET A 109 2.42 -6.12 -13.57
N ALA A 110 1.73 -5.29 -14.34
CA ALA A 110 1.09 -5.74 -15.56
C ALA A 110 2.16 -6.20 -16.57
N PRO A 111 1.95 -7.34 -17.25
CA PRO A 111 2.81 -7.77 -18.33
C PRO A 111 2.87 -6.73 -19.46
N THR A 112 3.97 -6.71 -20.20
CA THR A 112 4.04 -5.92 -21.44
C THR A 112 3.04 -6.49 -22.46
N LYS A 113 2.52 -5.61 -23.33
CA LYS A 113 1.54 -6.00 -24.36
C LYS A 113 2.04 -7.16 -25.22
N ASP A 114 3.34 -7.21 -25.48
CA ASP A 114 3.97 -8.19 -26.36
C ASP A 114 4.28 -9.53 -25.67
N SER A 115 4.14 -9.61 -24.34
CA SER A 115 4.50 -10.83 -23.60
C SER A 115 3.47 -11.96 -23.72
N GLY A 116 2.24 -11.67 -24.16
CA GLY A 116 1.14 -12.63 -24.22
C GLY A 116 0.65 -13.15 -22.85
N LYS A 117 1.18 -12.62 -21.73
CA LYS A 117 0.82 -13.04 -20.38
C LYS A 117 -0.40 -12.27 -19.88
N VAL A 118 -1.21 -12.92 -19.05
CA VAL A 118 -2.32 -12.30 -18.33
C VAL A 118 -1.78 -11.58 -17.10
N PHE A 119 -2.34 -10.42 -16.77
CA PHE A 119 -2.01 -9.76 -15.51
C PHE A 119 -2.56 -10.56 -14.34
N GLU A 120 -1.66 -11.15 -13.56
CA GLU A 120 -1.98 -11.77 -12.29
C GLU A 120 -1.87 -10.71 -11.19
N ASN A 121 -3.01 -10.16 -10.77
CA ASN A 121 -3.11 -9.18 -9.68
C ASN A 121 -2.92 -9.84 -8.30
N LYS A 122 -1.92 -10.74 -8.21
CA LYS A 122 -1.53 -11.43 -6.99
C LYS A 122 -0.84 -10.41 -6.08
N ARG A 123 -1.27 -10.37 -4.83
CA ARG A 123 -0.63 -9.52 -3.82
C ARG A 123 0.81 -10.00 -3.58
N PRO A 124 1.82 -9.11 -3.60
CA PRO A 124 3.19 -9.49 -3.28
C PRO A 124 3.30 -10.06 -1.86
N GLU A 125 4.19 -11.03 -1.70
CA GLU A 125 4.44 -11.69 -0.41
C GLU A 125 5.52 -10.97 0.41
N GLY A 126 6.26 -10.04 -0.22
CA GLY A 126 7.33 -9.27 0.39
C GLY A 126 7.85 -8.16 -0.52
N PHE A 127 8.93 -7.48 -0.11
CA PHE A 127 9.47 -6.30 -0.80
C PHE A 127 10.67 -6.60 -1.70
N ASP A 128 11.09 -7.87 -1.81
CA ASP A 128 12.12 -8.29 -2.77
C ASP A 128 11.46 -8.61 -4.12
N THR A 129 11.80 -7.83 -5.14
CA THR A 129 11.24 -7.93 -6.50
C THR A 129 12.16 -8.66 -7.47
N LYS A 130 13.32 -9.13 -7.03
CA LYS A 130 14.27 -9.81 -7.91
C LYS A 130 13.62 -11.04 -8.56
N ASP A 131 13.72 -11.13 -9.88
CA ASP A 131 13.17 -12.21 -10.71
C ASP A 131 11.63 -12.36 -10.61
N LYS A 132 10.91 -11.33 -10.13
CA LYS A 132 9.45 -11.29 -10.01
C LYS A 132 8.83 -10.21 -10.88
N ALA A 133 7.58 -10.42 -11.30
CA ALA A 133 6.78 -9.40 -11.97
C ALA A 133 6.19 -8.42 -10.94
N GLU A 134 7.05 -7.77 -10.17
CA GLU A 134 6.70 -6.88 -9.05
C GLU A 134 7.54 -5.61 -9.10
N MET A 135 6.99 -4.51 -8.60
CA MET A 135 7.67 -3.22 -8.49
C MET A 135 7.66 -2.76 -7.04
N LEU A 136 8.84 -2.44 -6.52
CA LEU A 136 9.03 -1.80 -5.23
C LEU A 136 9.17 -0.30 -5.44
N ILE A 137 8.35 0.45 -4.71
CA ILE A 137 8.37 1.89 -4.61
C ILE A 137 8.84 2.21 -3.20
N HIS A 138 10.04 2.78 -3.08
CA HIS A 138 10.59 3.24 -1.81
C HIS A 138 10.55 4.76 -1.77
N LEU A 139 9.93 5.28 -0.71
CA LEU A 139 9.62 6.69 -0.57
C LEU A 139 10.11 7.19 0.79
N LYS A 140 10.43 8.48 0.82
CA LYS A 140 10.70 9.22 2.05
C LYS A 140 9.73 10.38 2.18
N ARG A 141 9.23 10.63 3.39
CA ARG A 141 8.35 11.77 3.65
C ARG A 141 9.08 13.07 3.31
N GLY A 142 8.42 13.89 2.49
CA GLY A 142 8.90 15.22 2.13
C GLY A 142 8.95 16.13 3.34
N LYS A 143 9.95 17.02 3.38
CA LYS A 143 10.07 18.06 4.40
C LYS A 143 9.09 19.21 4.17
#